data_AF-A0A535R5E1-F1
#
_entry.id   AF-A0A535R5E1-F1
#
_cell.length_a   1.000
_cell.length_b   1.000
_cell.length_c   1.000
_cell.angle_alpha   90.00
_cell.angle_beta   90.00
_cell.angle_gamma   90.00
#
_symmetry.space_group_name_H-M   'P 1'
#
loop_
_entity.id
_entity.type
_entity.pdbx_description
1 polymer ?
#
loop_
_entity_poly.entity_id
_entity_poly.type
_entity_poly.pdbx_seq_one_letter_code
_entity_poly.pdbx_strand_id
1 'polypeptide(L)'
;TTSERILAEIERVVVGKRDALELILLAILADGHVLIEDFPGLAKTLIARSFAQVLELEFKRIQFTPDLMPSDVTGSSIFNQQAGEFEFRPGPIFANLLLADEINRAPAKTQAALLEAMQERQVTADGRRHQLDPPFLVLATQNPLEYEGTYPLPEAQLDRFLIRLGVGYPDRDQEWRLVEDRLQRRTDEIQLQPVAARSRLLEMQRALEQVHVSASVGYYLVDLVTATRRSGRVQVGASPRGTLALMKLARGRAALQGRDFVIPEDVKAVAVPALSHRLSLRPELWVQKVRAEDVVRDCLDSVPAPAAEDSTAARR
;
A
#
# COMPACT_ATOMS: atom_id res chain seq x y z
N THR A 1 18.67 -11.07 -3.91
CA THR A 1 18.05 -11.21 -2.56
C THR A 1 16.71 -11.93 -2.70
N THR A 2 16.05 -12.33 -1.60
CA THR A 2 14.68 -12.90 -1.67
C THR A 2 13.71 -11.94 -2.35
N SER A 3 13.82 -10.65 -2.06
CA SER A 3 13.01 -9.60 -2.68
C SER A 3 13.19 -9.48 -4.19
N GLU A 4 14.44 -9.54 -4.69
CA GLU A 4 14.71 -9.58 -6.13
C GLU A 4 14.06 -10.81 -6.80
N ARG A 5 14.10 -11.98 -6.15
CA ARG A 5 13.44 -13.18 -6.66
C ARG A 5 11.92 -13.03 -6.68
N ILE A 6 11.33 -12.38 -5.66
CA ILE A 6 9.89 -12.08 -5.63
C ILE A 6 9.51 -11.19 -6.81
N LEU A 7 10.23 -10.08 -7.01
CA LEU A 7 9.93 -9.14 -8.10
C LEU A 7 10.13 -9.80 -9.46
N ALA A 8 11.25 -10.51 -9.68
CA ALA A 8 11.51 -11.21 -10.94
C ALA A 8 10.44 -12.24 -11.29
N GLU A 9 9.91 -12.95 -10.29
CA GLU A 9 8.83 -13.93 -10.52
C GLU A 9 7.52 -13.24 -10.91
N ILE A 10 7.18 -12.11 -10.28
CA ILE A 10 5.97 -11.32 -10.61
C ILE A 10 6.12 -10.63 -11.98
N GLU A 11 7.32 -10.23 -12.38
CA GLU A 11 7.57 -9.59 -13.69
C GLU A 11 7.35 -10.53 -14.87
N ARG A 12 7.27 -11.84 -14.65
CA ARG A 12 6.85 -12.82 -15.67
C ARG A 12 5.38 -12.65 -16.09
N VAL A 13 4.59 -11.95 -15.29
CA VAL A 13 3.15 -11.77 -15.50
C VAL A 13 2.73 -10.31 -15.54
N VAL A 14 3.46 -9.43 -14.85
CA VAL A 14 3.25 -7.98 -14.88
C VAL A 14 4.41 -7.31 -15.60
N VAL A 15 4.21 -7.00 -16.88
CA VAL A 15 5.26 -6.42 -17.73
C VAL A 15 5.36 -4.91 -17.54
N GLY A 16 6.57 -4.39 -17.38
CA GLY A 16 6.85 -2.95 -17.48
C GLY A 16 6.47 -2.11 -16.26
N LYS A 17 6.21 -2.74 -15.11
CA LYS A 17 5.72 -2.08 -13.89
C LYS A 17 6.66 -2.20 -12.69
N ARG A 18 7.98 -2.35 -12.93
CA ARG A 18 8.99 -2.56 -11.88
C ARG A 18 8.86 -1.59 -10.72
N ASP A 19 8.77 -0.29 -10.99
CA ASP A 19 8.71 0.75 -9.95
C ASP A 19 7.46 0.59 -9.06
N ALA A 20 6.30 0.30 -9.66
CA ALA A 20 5.07 0.06 -8.90
C ALA A 20 5.15 -1.24 -8.08
N LEU A 21 5.70 -2.31 -8.66
CA LEU A 21 5.90 -3.57 -7.96
C LEU A 21 6.87 -3.44 -6.78
N GLU A 22 7.96 -2.68 -6.96
CA GLU A 22 8.92 -2.38 -5.89
C GLU A 22 8.25 -1.61 -4.75
N LEU A 23 7.47 -0.56 -5.06
CA LEU A 23 6.72 0.19 -4.05
C LEU A 23 5.70 -0.68 -3.30
N ILE A 24 4.98 -1.56 -4.01
CA ILE A 24 4.04 -2.49 -3.37
C ILE A 24 4.78 -3.48 -2.47
N LEU A 25 5.91 -4.04 -2.93
CA LEU A 25 6.73 -4.93 -2.12
C LEU A 25 7.27 -4.19 -0.87
N LEU A 26 7.74 -2.96 -1.02
CA LEU A 26 8.18 -2.13 0.11
C LEU A 26 7.05 -1.94 1.13
N ALA A 27 5.83 -1.67 0.68
CA ALA A 27 4.69 -1.54 1.57
C ALA A 27 4.34 -2.85 2.28
N ILE A 28 4.36 -3.99 1.57
CA ILE A 28 4.14 -5.32 2.13
C ILE A 28 5.19 -5.64 3.21
N LEU A 29 6.47 -5.37 2.93
CA LEU A 29 7.56 -5.58 3.89
C LEU A 29 7.48 -4.62 5.08
N ALA A 30 6.91 -3.43 4.91
CA ALA A 30 6.66 -2.47 5.97
C ALA A 30 5.36 -2.75 6.79
N ASP A 31 4.68 -3.87 6.51
CA ASP A 31 3.37 -4.24 7.05
C ASP A 31 2.30 -3.15 6.84
N GLY A 32 2.36 -2.50 5.68
CA GLY A 32 1.50 -1.37 5.30
C GLY A 32 0.50 -1.70 4.22
N HIS A 33 -0.61 -0.96 4.23
CA HIS A 33 -1.65 -1.02 3.21
C HIS A 33 -1.34 -0.09 2.04
N VAL A 34 -1.77 -0.46 0.84
CA VAL A 34 -1.54 0.29 -0.41
C VAL A 34 -2.86 0.75 -0.99
N LEU A 35 -2.90 1.99 -1.46
CA LEU A 35 -4.00 2.52 -2.27
C LEU A 35 -3.54 2.70 -3.72
N ILE A 36 -4.22 2.05 -4.65
CA ILE A 36 -3.94 2.09 -6.08
C ILE A 36 -5.00 2.94 -6.78
N GLU A 37 -4.61 4.15 -7.17
CA GLU A 37 -5.44 5.07 -7.97
C GLU A 37 -5.17 4.84 -9.45
N ASP A 38 -6.16 4.33 -10.18
CA ASP A 38 -5.93 3.99 -11.58
C ASP A 38 -7.21 3.64 -12.31
N PHE A 39 -7.14 3.65 -13.64
CA PHE A 39 -8.22 3.20 -14.50
C PHE A 39 -8.50 1.69 -14.39
N PRO A 40 -9.73 1.25 -14.74
CA PRO A 40 -10.06 -0.16 -14.89
C PRO A 40 -9.14 -0.87 -15.89
N GLY A 41 -8.90 -2.17 -15.68
CA GLY A 41 -8.12 -3.01 -16.61
C GLY A 41 -6.60 -2.96 -16.45
N LEU A 42 -6.06 -2.20 -15.49
CA LEU A 42 -4.61 -2.01 -15.29
C LEU A 42 -3.92 -3.10 -14.46
N ALA A 43 -4.27 -4.37 -14.68
CA ALA A 43 -3.63 -5.53 -14.04
C ALA A 43 -3.60 -5.54 -12.49
N LYS A 44 -4.38 -4.69 -11.79
CA LYS A 44 -4.38 -4.59 -10.32
C LYS A 44 -4.67 -5.93 -9.63
N THR A 45 -5.67 -6.65 -10.15
CA THR A 45 -6.03 -7.99 -9.67
C THR A 45 -4.91 -9.00 -9.93
N LEU A 46 -4.24 -8.89 -11.08
CA LEU A 46 -3.09 -9.74 -11.40
C LEU A 46 -1.94 -9.45 -10.44
N ILE A 47 -1.60 -8.19 -10.18
CA ILE A 47 -0.56 -7.79 -9.23
C ILE A 47 -0.83 -8.37 -7.83
N ALA A 48 -2.04 -8.13 -7.29
CA ALA A 48 -2.42 -8.60 -5.96
C ALA A 48 -2.34 -10.14 -5.85
N ARG A 49 -2.93 -10.85 -6.82
CA ARG A 49 -2.88 -12.32 -6.86
C ARG A 49 -1.45 -12.84 -7.01
N SER A 50 -0.60 -12.14 -7.77
CA SER A 50 0.80 -12.52 -7.99
C SER A 50 1.61 -12.45 -6.69
N PHE A 51 1.46 -11.35 -5.93
CA PHE A 51 2.08 -11.25 -4.61
C PHE A 51 1.59 -12.34 -3.68
N ALA A 52 0.29 -12.64 -3.64
CA ALA A 52 -0.22 -13.71 -2.80
C ALA A 52 0.35 -15.09 -3.15
N GLN A 53 0.44 -15.43 -4.44
CA GLN A 53 1.00 -16.71 -4.88
C GLN A 53 2.49 -16.83 -4.55
N VAL A 54 3.26 -15.79 -4.86
CA VAL A 54 4.72 -15.78 -4.64
C VAL A 54 5.07 -15.76 -3.15
N LEU A 55 4.20 -15.22 -2.31
CA LEU A 55 4.38 -15.12 -0.85
C LEU A 55 3.60 -16.17 -0.03
N GLU A 56 2.92 -17.12 -0.69
CA GLU A 56 2.03 -18.12 -0.07
C GLU A 56 1.04 -17.52 0.95
N LEU A 57 0.39 -16.42 0.57
CA LEU A 57 -0.57 -15.71 1.40
C LEU A 57 -2.00 -16.16 1.07
N GLU A 58 -2.84 -16.30 2.10
CA GLU A 58 -4.28 -16.42 1.87
C GLU A 58 -4.78 -15.14 1.17
N PHE A 59 -5.33 -15.29 -0.03
CA PHE A 59 -5.81 -14.20 -0.85
C PHE A 59 -7.33 -14.17 -0.88
N LYS A 60 -7.90 -13.00 -0.62
CA LYS A 60 -9.32 -12.74 -0.87
C LYS A 60 -9.48 -11.47 -1.68
N ARG A 61 -10.56 -11.42 -2.44
CA ARG A 61 -10.97 -10.26 -3.22
C ARG A 61 -12.38 -9.89 -2.83
N ILE A 62 -12.61 -8.60 -2.64
CA ILE A 62 -13.94 -8.03 -2.44
C ILE A 62 -14.10 -6.85 -3.39
N GLN A 63 -15.25 -6.80 -4.06
CA GLN A 63 -15.67 -5.67 -4.87
C GLN A 63 -16.54 -4.77 -4.01
N PHE A 64 -16.18 -3.51 -3.87
CA PHE A 64 -16.99 -2.54 -3.15
C PHE A 64 -18.10 -2.05 -4.09
N THR A 65 -19.34 -2.15 -3.61
CA THR A 65 -20.55 -1.75 -4.33
C THR A 65 -21.45 -0.90 -3.41
N PRO A 66 -22.38 -0.10 -3.96
CA PRO A 66 -23.23 0.80 -3.16
C PRO A 66 -24.11 0.09 -2.13
N ASP A 67 -24.43 -1.18 -2.36
CA ASP A 67 -25.27 -2.04 -1.52
C ASP A 67 -24.49 -2.86 -0.49
N LEU A 68 -23.15 -2.84 -0.55
CA LEU A 68 -22.28 -3.63 0.33
C LEU A 68 -22.41 -3.17 1.78
N MET A 69 -22.69 -4.09 2.70
CA MET A 69 -22.84 -3.81 4.12
C MET A 69 -21.53 -4.03 4.89
N PRO A 70 -21.33 -3.38 6.05
CA PRO A 70 -20.17 -3.63 6.91
C PRO A 70 -19.95 -5.10 7.24
N SER A 71 -21.03 -5.84 7.52
CA SER A 71 -21.00 -7.28 7.80
C SER A 71 -20.52 -8.14 6.64
N ASP A 72 -20.70 -7.70 5.40
CA ASP A 72 -20.21 -8.42 4.22
C ASP A 72 -18.68 -8.32 4.10
N VAL A 73 -18.08 -7.33 4.77
CA VAL A 73 -16.64 -7.13 4.88
C VAL A 73 -16.08 -7.84 6.11
N THR A 74 -16.66 -7.58 7.29
CA THR A 74 -16.14 -8.05 8.58
C THR A 74 -16.62 -9.44 8.97
N GLY A 75 -17.65 -9.97 8.32
CA GLY A 75 -18.34 -11.17 8.76
C GLY A 75 -19.52 -10.88 9.69
N SER A 76 -20.33 -11.90 9.90
CA SER A 76 -21.55 -11.84 10.71
C SER A 76 -21.78 -13.16 11.43
N SER A 77 -22.52 -13.14 12.56
CA SER A 77 -22.97 -14.37 13.19
C SER A 77 -24.29 -14.82 12.60
N ILE A 78 -24.31 -16.07 12.14
CA ILE A 78 -25.49 -16.70 11.56
C ILE A 78 -26.02 -17.72 12.58
N PHE A 79 -27.34 -17.71 12.81
CA PHE A 79 -27.96 -18.67 13.70
C PHE A 79 -27.97 -20.07 13.07
N ASN A 80 -27.24 -21.00 13.67
CA ASN A 80 -27.23 -22.40 13.27
C ASN A 80 -28.39 -23.14 13.94
N GLN A 81 -29.46 -23.40 13.18
CA GLN A 81 -30.68 -24.05 13.69
C GLN A 81 -30.44 -25.45 14.25
N GLN A 82 -29.43 -26.19 13.75
CA GLN A 82 -29.13 -27.53 14.23
C GLN A 82 -28.44 -27.51 15.60
N ALA A 83 -27.54 -26.55 15.81
CA ALA A 83 -26.82 -26.37 17.07
C ALA A 83 -27.60 -25.52 18.09
N GLY A 84 -28.58 -24.72 17.65
CA GLY A 84 -29.28 -23.76 18.50
C GLY A 84 -28.40 -22.57 18.93
N GLU A 85 -27.29 -22.33 18.22
CA GLU A 85 -26.27 -21.35 18.58
C GLU A 85 -25.94 -20.40 17.42
N PHE A 86 -25.48 -19.19 17.74
CA PHE A 86 -24.94 -18.25 16.75
C PHE A 86 -23.48 -18.62 16.41
N GLU A 87 -23.22 -18.89 15.13
CA GLU A 87 -21.89 -19.21 14.59
C GLU A 87 -21.35 -18.02 13.80
N PHE A 88 -20.16 -17.55 14.16
CA PHE A 88 -19.50 -16.47 13.43
C PHE A 88 -19.02 -16.98 12.06
N ARG A 89 -19.46 -16.32 11.00
CA ARG A 89 -18.99 -16.54 9.63
C ARG A 89 -18.01 -15.42 9.26
N PRO A 90 -16.70 -15.74 9.11
CA PRO A 90 -15.70 -14.72 8.82
C PRO A 90 -15.90 -14.12 7.44
N GLY A 91 -15.83 -12.79 7.38
CA GLY A 91 -15.86 -12.05 6.12
C GLY A 91 -14.53 -12.15 5.34
N PRO A 92 -14.45 -11.50 4.16
CA PRO A 92 -13.27 -11.54 3.31
C PRO A 92 -12.02 -10.89 3.91
N ILE A 93 -12.13 -10.06 4.95
CA ILE A 93 -10.96 -9.50 5.65
C ILE A 93 -10.14 -10.56 6.38
N PHE A 94 -10.70 -11.74 6.68
CA PHE A 94 -9.97 -12.86 7.27
C PHE A 94 -9.16 -13.55 6.18
N ALA A 95 -8.08 -12.90 5.78
CA ALA A 95 -7.10 -13.34 4.79
C ALA A 95 -5.76 -12.66 5.12
N ASN A 96 -4.67 -13.06 4.46
CA ASN A 96 -3.39 -12.38 4.62
C ASN A 96 -3.23 -11.20 3.64
N LEU A 97 -3.76 -11.35 2.42
CA LEU A 97 -3.78 -10.29 1.40
C LEU A 97 -5.20 -10.11 0.87
N LEU A 98 -5.78 -8.95 1.13
CA LEU A 98 -7.10 -8.56 0.65
C LEU A 98 -6.96 -7.55 -0.50
N LEU A 99 -7.53 -7.86 -1.67
CA LEU A 99 -7.80 -6.88 -2.71
C LEU A 99 -9.20 -6.28 -2.49
N ALA A 100 -9.25 -4.99 -2.16
CA ALA A 100 -10.48 -4.23 -2.00
C ALA A 100 -10.69 -3.33 -3.23
N ASP A 101 -11.44 -3.84 -4.21
CA ASP A 101 -11.65 -3.13 -5.47
C ASP A 101 -12.70 -2.02 -5.35
N GLU A 102 -12.39 -0.85 -5.89
CA GLU A 102 -13.27 0.33 -5.98
C GLU A 102 -13.85 0.75 -4.62
N ILE A 103 -12.97 0.88 -3.62
CA ILE A 103 -13.34 1.21 -2.23
C ILE A 103 -14.24 2.46 -2.13
N ASN A 104 -14.10 3.39 -3.08
CA ASN A 104 -14.90 4.59 -3.20
C ASN A 104 -16.34 4.36 -3.68
N ARG A 105 -16.77 3.15 -4.03
CA ARG A 105 -18.16 2.84 -4.44
C ARG A 105 -19.06 2.40 -3.30
N ALA A 106 -18.51 1.97 -2.16
CA ALA A 106 -19.33 1.60 -1.01
C ALA A 106 -19.62 2.79 -0.09
N PRO A 107 -20.71 2.74 0.68
CA PRO A 107 -21.03 3.77 1.67
C PRO A 107 -19.92 3.93 2.73
N ALA A 108 -19.82 5.14 3.31
CA ALA A 108 -18.83 5.48 4.32
C ALA A 108 -18.79 4.51 5.53
N LYS A 109 -19.92 3.90 5.91
CA LYS A 109 -19.99 2.90 6.98
C LYS A 109 -19.23 1.62 6.64
N THR A 110 -19.34 1.16 5.40
CA THR A 110 -18.67 -0.05 4.90
C THR A 110 -17.18 0.18 4.70
N GLN A 111 -16.81 1.38 4.19
CA GLN A 111 -15.42 1.82 4.15
C GLN A 111 -14.80 1.85 5.55
N ALA A 112 -15.51 2.43 6.53
CA ALA A 112 -15.04 2.51 7.91
C ALA A 112 -14.77 1.13 8.51
N ALA A 113 -15.61 0.13 8.23
CA ALA A 113 -15.43 -1.23 8.73
C ALA A 113 -14.11 -1.87 8.26
N LEU A 114 -13.75 -1.71 6.98
CA LEU A 114 -12.44 -2.15 6.45
C LEU A 114 -11.29 -1.37 7.10
N LEU A 115 -11.41 -0.04 7.20
CA LEU A 115 -10.36 0.84 7.73
C LEU A 115 -10.11 0.66 9.23
N GLU A 116 -11.15 0.30 9.98
CA GLU A 116 -11.04 -0.09 11.39
C GLU A 116 -10.27 -1.41 11.50
N ALA A 117 -10.63 -2.42 10.71
CA ALA A 117 -9.93 -3.71 10.66
C ALA A 117 -8.44 -3.54 10.28
N MET A 118 -8.14 -2.63 9.34
CA MET A 118 -6.76 -2.26 8.97
C MET A 118 -5.96 -1.73 10.16
N GLN A 119 -6.58 -0.91 11.01
CA GLN A 119 -5.93 -0.24 12.13
C GLN A 119 -5.83 -1.13 13.37
N GLU A 120 -6.91 -1.81 13.72
CA GLU A 120 -7.03 -2.58 14.96
C GLU A 120 -6.53 -4.03 14.82
N ARG A 121 -6.35 -4.51 13.59
CA ARG A 121 -5.95 -5.90 13.27
C ARG A 121 -6.91 -6.96 13.85
N GLN A 122 -8.12 -6.56 14.20
CA GLN A 122 -9.18 -7.40 14.76
C GLN A 122 -10.53 -6.81 14.34
N VAL A 123 -11.59 -7.61 14.47
CA VAL A 123 -12.98 -7.13 14.40
C VAL A 123 -13.77 -7.59 15.59
N THR A 124 -14.79 -6.82 15.97
CA THR A 124 -15.73 -7.20 17.02
C THR A 124 -17.07 -7.54 16.39
N ALA A 125 -17.55 -8.77 16.60
CA ALA A 125 -18.87 -9.23 16.21
C ALA A 125 -19.57 -9.82 17.43
N ASP A 126 -20.79 -9.36 17.71
CA ASP A 126 -21.61 -9.82 18.85
C ASP A 126 -20.87 -9.84 20.20
N GLY A 127 -20.08 -8.78 20.44
CA GLY A 127 -19.30 -8.62 21.67
C GLY A 127 -18.06 -9.51 21.78
N ARG A 128 -17.78 -10.35 20.78
CA ARG A 128 -16.56 -11.18 20.69
C ARG A 128 -15.56 -10.56 19.74
N ARG A 129 -14.29 -10.56 20.15
CA ARG A 129 -13.17 -10.09 19.33
C ARG A 129 -12.61 -11.25 18.51
N HIS A 130 -12.44 -11.01 17.22
CA HIS A 130 -11.86 -11.94 16.26
C HIS A 130 -10.59 -11.32 15.68
N GLN A 131 -9.45 -11.93 15.99
CA GLN A 131 -8.14 -11.45 15.53
C GLN A 131 -7.94 -11.77 14.05
N LEU A 132 -7.31 -10.85 13.31
CA LEU A 132 -6.86 -11.11 11.95
C LEU A 132 -5.49 -11.78 11.94
N ASP A 133 -5.34 -12.74 11.05
CA ASP A 133 -4.13 -13.55 10.92
C ASP A 133 -2.96 -12.73 10.32
N PRO A 134 -1.81 -12.60 11.01
CA PRO A 134 -0.72 -11.74 10.53
C PRO A 134 0.12 -12.41 9.42
N PRO A 135 0.55 -11.69 8.38
CA PRO A 135 0.26 -10.28 8.14
C PRO A 135 -1.17 -10.11 7.59
N PHE A 136 -1.78 -8.95 7.87
CA PHE A 136 -3.04 -8.54 7.24
C PHE A 136 -2.79 -7.32 6.36
N LEU A 137 -2.77 -7.54 5.06
CA LEU A 137 -2.39 -6.56 4.05
C LEU A 137 -3.61 -6.25 3.18
N VAL A 138 -3.78 -4.97 2.84
CA VAL A 138 -4.89 -4.51 1.99
C VAL A 138 -4.29 -3.75 0.82
N LEU A 139 -4.61 -4.19 -0.39
CA LEU A 139 -4.42 -3.45 -1.61
C LEU A 139 -5.81 -2.93 -2.01
N ALA A 140 -6.07 -1.66 -1.72
CA ALA A 140 -7.32 -1.01 -2.10
C ALA A 140 -7.17 -0.35 -3.46
N THR A 141 -8.23 -0.32 -4.27
CA THR A 141 -8.25 0.40 -5.54
C THR A 141 -9.35 1.45 -5.52
N GLN A 142 -9.11 2.58 -6.18
CA GLN A 142 -10.15 3.57 -6.45
C GLN A 142 -10.03 4.11 -7.88
N ASN A 143 -11.18 4.38 -8.50
CA ASN A 143 -11.27 4.96 -9.82
C ASN A 143 -11.50 6.48 -9.69
N PRO A 144 -10.56 7.34 -10.16
CA PRO A 144 -10.66 8.79 -9.98
C PRO A 144 -11.68 9.47 -10.89
N LEU A 145 -12.21 8.80 -11.92
CA LEU A 145 -13.13 9.39 -12.92
C LEU A 145 -14.60 9.06 -12.71
N GLU A 146 -14.95 8.18 -11.79
CA GLU A 146 -16.36 7.90 -11.49
C GLU A 146 -16.92 9.01 -10.60
N TYR A 147 -17.78 9.84 -11.16
CA TYR A 147 -18.43 10.94 -10.44
C TYR A 147 -19.83 10.58 -9.93
N GLU A 148 -20.48 9.57 -10.52
CA GLU A 148 -21.81 9.12 -10.09
C GLU A 148 -21.70 7.91 -9.15
N GLY A 149 -22.33 8.02 -7.97
CA GLY A 149 -22.44 6.91 -7.03
C GLY A 149 -21.17 6.59 -6.25
N THR A 150 -20.18 7.50 -6.22
CA THR A 150 -18.96 7.33 -5.42
C THR A 150 -18.96 8.16 -4.14
N TYR A 151 -18.40 7.57 -3.09
CA TYR A 151 -18.13 8.17 -1.78
C TYR A 151 -16.61 8.33 -1.63
N PRO A 152 -16.05 9.54 -1.80
CA PRO A 152 -14.62 9.75 -1.66
C PRO A 152 -14.17 9.45 -0.23
N LEU A 153 -12.99 8.86 -0.09
CA LEU A 153 -12.37 8.64 1.21
C LEU A 153 -11.98 9.99 1.83
N PRO A 154 -12.46 10.33 3.04
CA PRO A 154 -11.95 11.46 3.79
C PRO A 154 -10.43 11.39 4.00
N GLU A 155 -9.77 12.53 4.15
CA GLU A 155 -8.32 12.62 4.36
C GLU A 155 -7.83 11.79 5.55
N ALA A 156 -8.58 11.80 6.65
CA ALA A 156 -8.28 10.98 7.83
C ALA A 156 -8.32 9.47 7.55
N GLN A 157 -9.06 9.04 6.53
CA GLN A 157 -9.12 7.66 6.06
C GLN A 157 -7.97 7.33 5.12
N LEU A 158 -7.64 8.23 4.19
CA LEU A 158 -6.47 8.10 3.30
C LEU A 158 -5.17 7.96 4.10
N ASP A 159 -5.03 8.69 5.22
CA ASP A 159 -3.83 8.65 6.08
C ASP A 159 -3.53 7.27 6.68
N ARG A 160 -4.48 6.31 6.62
CA ARG A 160 -4.31 4.90 7.03
C ARG A 160 -3.56 4.06 6.01
N PHE A 161 -3.51 4.47 4.74
CA PHE A 161 -2.69 3.80 3.74
C PHE A 161 -1.23 4.24 3.87
N LEU A 162 -0.31 3.28 3.81
CA LEU A 162 1.12 3.56 3.91
C LEU A 162 1.59 4.32 2.68
N ILE A 163 1.16 3.86 1.49
CA ILE A 163 1.44 4.51 0.21
C ILE A 163 0.20 4.62 -0.66
N ARG A 164 0.23 5.61 -1.54
CA ARG A 164 -0.66 5.76 -2.68
C ARG A 164 0.17 5.80 -3.97
N LEU A 165 -0.25 5.03 -4.98
CA LEU A 165 0.44 4.99 -6.27
C LEU A 165 -0.52 4.76 -7.45
N GLY A 166 -0.06 5.12 -8.64
CA GLY A 166 -0.64 4.70 -9.91
C GLY A 166 0.32 3.75 -10.64
N VAL A 167 -0.24 2.73 -11.28
CA VAL A 167 0.43 1.74 -12.13
C VAL A 167 0.46 2.24 -13.59
N GLY A 168 -0.64 2.85 -14.06
CA GLY A 168 -0.79 3.36 -15.44
C GLY A 168 -0.78 2.27 -16.51
N TYR A 169 -1.04 2.64 -17.77
CA TYR A 169 -1.01 1.72 -18.91
C TYR A 169 0.42 1.27 -19.26
N PRO A 170 0.64 0.03 -19.72
CA PRO A 170 1.91 -0.35 -20.33
C PRO A 170 2.17 0.49 -21.58
N ASP A 171 3.44 0.71 -21.92
CA ASP A 171 3.79 1.25 -23.23
C ASP A 171 3.54 0.22 -24.34
N ARG A 172 3.63 0.67 -25.61
CA ARG A 172 3.37 -0.19 -26.78
C ARG A 172 4.20 -1.47 -26.79
N ASP A 173 5.48 -1.39 -26.43
CA ASP A 173 6.39 -2.53 -26.50
C ASP A 173 6.13 -3.49 -25.34
N GLN A 174 5.80 -2.96 -24.16
CA GLN A 174 5.36 -3.73 -23.00
C GLN A 174 4.04 -4.46 -23.28
N GLU A 175 3.08 -3.78 -23.92
CA GLU A 175 1.80 -4.36 -24.31
C GLU A 175 1.97 -5.45 -25.38
N TRP A 176 2.87 -5.23 -26.36
CA TRP A 176 3.22 -6.27 -27.32
C TRP A 176 3.85 -7.50 -26.66
N ARG A 177 4.74 -7.34 -25.68
CA ARG A 177 5.31 -8.48 -24.92
C ARG A 177 4.24 -9.29 -24.21
N LEU A 178 3.23 -8.65 -23.62
CA LEU A 178 2.10 -9.36 -23.01
C LEU A 178 1.36 -10.25 -24.03
N VAL A 179 1.16 -9.73 -25.24
CA VAL A 179 0.55 -10.48 -26.36
C VAL A 179 1.45 -11.62 -26.81
N GLU A 180 2.74 -11.35 -27.02
CA GLU A 180 3.73 -12.35 -27.44
C GLU A 180 3.84 -13.50 -26.44
N ASP A 181 3.99 -13.19 -25.14
CA ASP A 181 4.05 -14.20 -24.08
C ASP A 181 2.77 -15.02 -24.02
N ARG A 182 1.61 -14.39 -24.21
CA ARG A 182 0.32 -15.08 -24.23
C ARG A 182 0.17 -16.02 -25.42
N LEU A 183 0.62 -15.59 -26.61
CA LEU A 183 0.63 -16.39 -27.84
C LEU A 183 1.54 -17.61 -27.72
N GLN A 184 2.74 -17.44 -27.14
CA GLN A 184 3.68 -18.53 -26.92
C GLN A 184 3.13 -19.55 -25.90
N ARG A 185 2.59 -19.07 -24.78
CA ARG A 185 2.10 -19.94 -23.70
C ARG A 185 0.79 -20.64 -24.02
N ARG A 186 -0.04 -20.08 -24.90
CA ARG A 186 -1.37 -20.60 -25.29
C ARG A 186 -2.36 -20.80 -24.14
N THR A 187 -2.04 -20.42 -22.90
CA THR A 187 -2.96 -20.32 -21.75
C THR A 187 -3.03 -18.91 -21.15
N ASP A 188 -4.21 -18.50 -20.65
CA ASP A 188 -4.43 -17.23 -19.93
C ASP A 188 -3.85 -17.31 -18.51
N GLU A 189 -3.86 -18.50 -17.93
CA GLU A 189 -3.40 -18.72 -16.57
C GLU A 189 -1.88 -18.76 -16.52
N ILE A 190 -1.34 -18.02 -15.55
CA ILE A 190 0.09 -18.02 -15.26
C ILE A 190 0.26 -18.47 -13.84
N GLN A 191 0.87 -19.64 -13.66
CA GLN A 191 1.19 -20.17 -12.35
C GLN A 191 2.57 -19.65 -11.96
N LEU A 192 2.58 -18.77 -10.96
CA LEU A 192 3.81 -18.31 -10.34
C LEU A 192 4.32 -19.34 -9.34
N GLN A 193 5.63 -19.45 -9.24
CA GLN A 193 6.29 -20.28 -8.25
C GLN A 193 6.36 -19.54 -6.90
N PRO A 194 6.03 -20.20 -5.78
CA PRO A 194 6.29 -19.66 -4.46
C PRO A 194 7.78 -19.33 -4.27
N VAL A 195 8.08 -18.13 -3.75
CA VAL A 195 9.46 -17.69 -3.48
C VAL A 195 9.74 -17.59 -1.99
N ALA A 196 8.76 -17.17 -1.19
CA ALA A 196 8.89 -17.04 0.25
C ALA A 196 7.54 -17.33 0.93
N ALA A 197 7.51 -18.30 1.84
CA ALA A 197 6.29 -18.57 2.61
C ALA A 197 5.94 -17.40 3.55
N ARG A 198 4.69 -17.37 4.06
CA ARG A 198 4.20 -16.44 5.08
C ARG A 198 5.15 -16.27 6.26
N SER A 199 5.71 -17.37 6.79
CA SER A 199 6.66 -17.32 7.92
C SER A 199 7.93 -16.54 7.58
N ARG A 200 8.46 -16.74 6.36
CA ARG A 200 9.64 -16.03 5.87
C ARG A 200 9.36 -14.55 5.66
N LEU A 201 8.16 -14.20 5.17
CA LEU A 201 7.74 -12.80 5.06
C LEU A 201 7.75 -12.12 6.44
N LEU A 202 7.19 -12.76 7.48
CA LEU A 202 7.20 -12.21 8.84
C LEU A 202 8.62 -12.03 9.39
N GLU A 203 9.55 -12.93 9.09
CA GLU A 203 10.97 -12.76 9.41
C GLU A 203 11.58 -11.55 8.70
N MET A 204 11.28 -11.37 7.41
CA MET A 204 11.75 -10.22 6.63
C MET A 204 11.22 -8.90 7.21
N GLN A 205 9.94 -8.85 7.59
CA GLN A 205 9.33 -7.67 8.24
C GLN A 205 10.05 -7.34 9.57
N ARG A 206 10.37 -8.35 10.40
CA ARG A 206 11.12 -8.16 11.65
C ARG A 206 12.55 -7.70 11.41
N ALA A 207 13.21 -8.23 10.37
CA ALA A 207 14.57 -7.83 10.02
C ALA A 207 14.66 -6.37 9.57
N LEU A 208 13.61 -5.82 8.94
CA LEU A 208 13.56 -4.40 8.56
C LEU A 208 13.63 -3.45 9.75
N GLU A 209 13.11 -3.84 10.92
CA GLU A 209 13.21 -3.02 12.13
C GLU A 209 14.65 -2.84 12.63
N GLN A 210 15.57 -3.72 12.20
CA GLN A 210 16.99 -3.64 12.54
C GLN A 210 17.79 -2.71 11.61
N VAL A 211 17.19 -2.23 10.51
CA VAL A 211 17.85 -1.29 9.60
C VAL A 211 18.04 0.05 10.31
N HIS A 212 19.30 0.48 10.42
CA HIS A 212 19.68 1.66 11.16
C HIS A 212 19.17 2.95 10.49
N VAL A 213 18.65 3.87 11.29
CA VAL A 213 18.30 5.23 10.89
C VAL A 213 19.06 6.17 11.81
N SER A 214 20.02 6.92 11.25
CA SER A 214 20.79 7.89 12.04
C SER A 214 19.89 9.03 12.51
N ALA A 215 20.32 9.74 13.56
CA ALA A 215 19.60 10.92 14.02
C ALA A 215 19.45 11.99 12.92
N SER A 216 20.48 12.19 12.09
CA SER A 216 20.46 13.17 10.99
C SER A 216 19.40 12.82 9.94
N VAL A 217 19.29 11.54 9.55
CA VAL A 217 18.22 11.08 8.65
C VAL A 217 16.86 11.17 9.35
N GLY A 218 16.78 10.81 10.63
CA GLY A 218 15.56 10.93 11.44
C GLY A 218 15.01 12.36 11.48
N TYR A 219 15.86 13.36 11.71
CA TYR A 219 15.47 14.77 11.65
C TYR A 219 15.10 15.21 10.23
N TYR A 220 15.80 14.74 9.20
CA TYR A 220 15.43 14.99 7.80
C TYR A 220 14.00 14.50 7.48
N LEU A 221 13.57 13.34 7.99
CA LEU A 221 12.20 12.85 7.87
C LEU A 221 11.18 13.80 8.50
N VAL A 222 11.50 14.32 9.69
CA VAL A 222 10.65 15.26 10.43
C VAL A 222 10.57 16.60 9.72
N ASP A 223 11.69 17.09 9.18
CA ASP A 223 11.79 18.36 8.48
C ASP A 223 11.01 18.34 7.17
N LEU A 224 11.10 17.24 6.40
CA LEU A 224 10.28 17.05 5.19
C LEU A 224 8.78 17.13 5.50
N VAL A 225 8.32 16.38 6.51
CA VAL A 225 6.90 16.40 6.89
C VAL A 225 6.49 17.77 7.43
N THR A 226 7.36 18.43 8.18
CA THR A 226 7.12 19.79 8.69
C THR A 226 7.05 20.81 7.56
N ALA A 227 7.89 20.70 6.53
CA ALA A 227 7.85 21.54 5.35
C ALA A 227 6.50 21.42 4.62
N THR A 228 5.93 20.21 4.52
CA THR A 228 4.59 20.05 3.95
C THR A 228 3.54 20.87 4.71
N ARG A 229 3.60 20.92 6.05
CA ARG A 229 2.65 21.68 6.89
C ARG A 229 2.86 23.19 6.82
N ARG A 230 4.06 23.64 6.47
CA ARG A 230 4.41 25.06 6.31
C ARG A 230 4.17 25.58 4.90
N SER A 231 3.91 24.69 3.94
CA SER A 231 3.65 25.08 2.55
C SER A 231 2.39 25.94 2.46
N GLY A 232 2.51 27.13 1.85
CA GLY A 232 1.36 28.00 1.58
C GLY A 232 0.34 27.41 0.61
N ARG A 233 0.68 26.29 -0.05
CA ARG A 233 -0.18 25.58 -1.01
C ARG A 233 -1.10 24.55 -0.37
N VAL A 234 -0.86 24.17 0.89
CA VAL A 234 -1.69 23.18 1.58
C VAL A 234 -2.66 23.87 2.55
N GLN A 235 -3.84 23.27 2.70
CA GLN A 235 -4.75 23.54 3.81
C GLN A 235 -4.38 22.67 5.01
N VAL A 236 -4.04 21.40 4.75
CA VAL A 236 -3.60 20.43 5.76
C VAL A 236 -2.37 19.70 5.22
N GLY A 237 -1.25 19.75 5.94
CA GLY A 237 -0.03 19.01 5.61
C GLY A 237 -0.01 17.61 6.22
N ALA A 238 1.03 16.83 5.89
CA ALA A 238 1.11 15.43 6.30
C ALA A 238 1.16 15.26 7.83
N SER A 239 0.43 14.27 8.36
CA SER A 239 0.40 13.94 9.80
C SER A 239 1.71 13.31 10.27
N PRO A 240 1.94 13.12 11.60
CA PRO A 240 3.09 12.35 12.10
C PRO A 240 3.17 10.92 11.55
N ARG A 241 2.03 10.35 11.09
CA ARG A 241 2.03 9.06 10.40
C ARG A 241 2.79 9.11 9.08
N GLY A 242 2.88 10.29 8.44
CA GLY A 242 3.74 10.52 7.27
C GLY A 242 5.22 10.32 7.61
N THR A 243 5.69 10.80 8.76
CA THR A 243 7.08 10.59 9.20
C THR A 243 7.38 9.11 9.42
N LEU A 244 6.46 8.40 10.08
CA LEU A 244 6.59 6.96 10.30
C LEU A 244 6.54 6.17 8.98
N ALA A 245 5.71 6.61 8.02
CA ALA A 245 5.61 5.99 6.71
C ALA A 245 6.93 6.11 5.94
N LEU A 246 7.53 7.31 5.88
CA LEU A 246 8.83 7.52 5.26
C LEU A 246 9.91 6.64 5.90
N MET A 247 9.96 6.59 7.24
CA MET A 247 10.95 5.78 7.96
C MET A 247 10.84 4.30 7.57
N LYS A 248 9.63 3.73 7.62
CA LYS A 248 9.40 2.32 7.31
C LYS A 248 9.77 1.99 5.86
N LEU A 249 9.34 2.82 4.92
CA LEU A 249 9.60 2.62 3.49
C LEU A 249 11.08 2.81 3.14
N ALA A 250 11.75 3.79 3.74
CA ALA A 250 13.17 4.04 3.54
C ALA A 250 14.04 2.89 4.07
N ARG A 251 13.68 2.31 5.23
CA ARG A 251 14.31 1.07 5.74
C ARG A 251 14.13 -0.09 4.76
N GLY A 252 12.91 -0.28 4.27
CA GLY A 252 12.62 -1.29 3.25
C GLY A 252 13.50 -1.11 2.02
N ARG A 253 13.63 0.12 1.52
CA ARG A 253 14.42 0.44 0.33
C ARG A 253 15.92 0.22 0.55
N ALA A 254 16.47 0.65 1.69
CA ALA A 254 17.85 0.35 2.05
C ALA A 254 18.12 -1.17 2.05
N ALA A 255 17.24 -1.95 2.66
CA ALA A 255 17.37 -3.41 2.70
C ALA A 255 17.24 -4.07 1.31
N LEU A 256 16.35 -3.58 0.44
CA LEU A 256 16.26 -4.03 -0.95
C LEU A 256 17.57 -3.83 -1.70
N GLN A 257 18.26 -2.71 -1.42
CA GLN A 257 19.58 -2.39 -1.98
C GLN A 257 20.74 -3.08 -1.25
N GLY A 258 20.46 -3.99 -0.31
CA GLY A 258 21.47 -4.73 0.44
C GLY A 258 22.20 -3.92 1.52
N ARG A 259 21.65 -2.77 1.92
CA ARG A 259 22.18 -1.92 3.00
C ARG A 259 21.40 -2.14 4.29
N ASP A 260 22.11 -2.06 5.41
CA ASP A 260 21.58 -2.13 6.77
C ASP A 260 21.44 -0.74 7.43
N PHE A 261 21.57 0.33 6.64
CA PHE A 261 21.34 1.71 7.07
C PHE A 261 20.66 2.54 5.97
N VAL A 262 19.85 3.50 6.40
CA VAL A 262 19.11 4.40 5.51
C VAL A 262 19.97 5.60 5.11
N ILE A 263 19.89 6.01 3.84
CA ILE A 263 20.47 7.26 3.33
C ILE A 263 19.36 8.20 2.84
N PRO A 264 19.61 9.51 2.67
CA PRO A 264 18.60 10.47 2.22
C PRO A 264 17.94 10.10 0.89
N GLU A 265 18.66 9.47 -0.03
CA GLU A 265 18.14 9.02 -1.32
C GLU A 265 17.04 7.96 -1.17
N ASP A 266 17.09 7.14 -0.11
CA ASP A 266 16.02 6.17 0.19
C ASP A 266 14.72 6.88 0.54
N VAL A 267 14.83 7.93 1.35
CA VAL A 267 13.71 8.77 1.78
C VAL A 267 13.11 9.49 0.58
N LYS A 268 13.94 10.12 -0.24
CA LYS A 268 13.50 10.90 -1.40
C LYS A 268 12.69 10.05 -2.38
N ALA A 269 13.13 8.83 -2.64
CA ALA A 269 12.49 7.94 -3.59
C ALA A 269 11.08 7.47 -3.17
N VAL A 270 10.81 7.40 -1.86
CA VAL A 270 9.52 6.94 -1.32
C VAL A 270 8.63 8.10 -0.86
N ALA A 271 9.13 9.34 -0.88
CA ALA A 271 8.43 10.47 -0.29
C ALA A 271 7.13 10.85 -1.00
N VAL A 272 7.13 10.88 -2.33
CA VAL A 272 5.91 11.16 -3.10
C VAL A 272 4.80 10.16 -2.81
N PRO A 273 4.99 8.83 -2.99
CA PRO A 273 3.94 7.85 -2.72
C PRO A 273 3.55 7.75 -1.24
N ALA A 274 4.43 8.13 -0.31
CA ALA A 274 4.13 8.10 1.12
C ALA A 274 3.35 9.32 1.62
N LEU A 275 3.54 10.50 0.99
CA LEU A 275 3.05 11.77 1.52
C LEU A 275 1.94 12.41 0.68
N SER A 276 1.86 12.18 -0.64
CA SER A 276 0.97 12.98 -1.48
C SER A 276 -0.50 12.84 -1.11
N HIS A 277 -0.95 11.66 -0.70
CA HIS A 277 -2.32 11.40 -0.24
C HIS A 277 -2.63 11.91 1.16
N ARG A 278 -1.63 12.42 1.87
CA ARG A 278 -1.76 13.02 3.21
C ARG A 278 -1.83 14.54 3.16
N LEU A 279 -1.84 15.14 1.97
CA LEU A 279 -1.91 16.57 1.77
C LEU A 279 -3.30 16.96 1.26
N SER A 280 -3.89 17.95 1.93
CA SER A 280 -5.05 18.67 1.44
C SER A 280 -4.59 19.97 0.79
N LEU A 281 -4.83 20.12 -0.51
CA LEU A 281 -4.50 21.36 -1.22
C LEU A 281 -5.58 22.41 -1.02
N ARG A 282 -5.18 23.68 -1.03
CA ARG A 282 -6.17 24.75 -1.01
C ARG A 282 -6.99 24.78 -2.31
N PRO A 283 -8.31 25.05 -2.27
CA PRO A 283 -9.18 24.98 -3.45
C PRO A 283 -8.75 25.89 -4.61
N GLU A 284 -8.10 27.03 -4.33
CA GLU A 284 -7.70 27.99 -5.36
C GLU A 284 -6.64 27.42 -6.32
N LEU A 285 -5.92 26.37 -5.91
CA LEU A 285 -4.87 25.72 -6.70
C LEU A 285 -5.41 24.72 -7.72
N TRP A 286 -6.69 24.33 -7.64
CA TRP A 286 -7.29 23.39 -8.59
C TRP A 286 -7.32 23.99 -10.00
N VAL A 287 -7.55 25.30 -10.11
CA VAL A 287 -7.51 26.04 -11.39
C VAL A 287 -6.12 26.01 -12.01
N GLN A 288 -5.08 25.99 -11.18
CA GLN A 288 -3.68 25.94 -11.60
C GLN A 288 -3.18 24.53 -11.89
N LYS A 289 -4.04 23.49 -11.74
CA LYS A 289 -3.70 22.07 -11.93
C LYS A 289 -2.51 21.60 -11.08
N VAL A 290 -2.26 22.25 -9.94
CA VAL A 290 -1.22 21.83 -8.99
C VAL A 290 -1.70 20.57 -8.29
N ARG A 291 -0.85 19.55 -8.22
CA ARG A 291 -1.15 18.30 -7.51
C ARG A 291 -0.34 18.17 -6.23
N ALA A 292 -0.80 17.30 -5.34
CA ALA A 292 -0.12 17.07 -4.06
C ALA A 292 1.30 16.51 -4.26
N GLU A 293 1.49 15.71 -5.30
CA GLU A 293 2.80 15.18 -5.71
C GLU A 293 3.80 16.31 -5.99
N ASP A 294 3.34 17.42 -6.59
CA ASP A 294 4.19 18.56 -6.93
C ASP A 294 4.64 19.31 -5.68
N VAL A 295 3.75 19.47 -4.68
CA VAL A 295 4.11 20.05 -3.38
C VAL A 295 5.14 19.20 -2.63
N VAL A 296 5.03 17.86 -2.71
CA VAL A 296 6.02 16.97 -2.10
C VAL A 296 7.38 17.11 -2.78
N ARG A 297 7.42 17.21 -4.12
CA ARG A 297 8.67 17.45 -4.87
C ARG A 297 9.33 18.78 -4.47
N ASP A 298 8.55 19.85 -4.39
CA ASP A 298 9.05 21.16 -3.93
C ASP A 298 9.65 21.08 -2.51
N CYS A 299 9.05 20.28 -1.62
CA CYS A 299 9.57 20.05 -0.28
C CYS A 299 10.89 19.26 -0.30
N LEU A 300 11.04 18.28 -1.20
CA LEU A 300 12.28 17.51 -1.35
C LEU A 300 13.44 18.37 -1.88
N ASP A 301 13.13 19.35 -2.73
CA ASP A 301 14.13 20.26 -3.31
C ASP A 301 14.54 21.37 -2.33
N SER A 302 13.64 21.79 -1.43
CA SER A 302 13.87 22.88 -0.49
C SER A 302 14.45 22.46 0.86
N VAL A 303 14.16 21.25 1.33
CA VAL A 303 14.69 20.75 2.62
C VAL A 303 16.08 20.16 2.40
N PRO A 304 17.14 20.70 3.02
CA PRO A 304 18.50 20.22 2.83
C PRO A 304 18.64 18.78 3.35
N ALA A 305 19.18 17.90 2.51
CA ALA A 305 19.51 16.54 2.92
C ALA A 305 20.78 16.54 3.80
N PRO A 306 20.87 15.67 4.82
CA PRO A 306 22.07 15.56 5.65
C PRO A 306 23.26 15.02 4.85
N ALA A 307 24.48 15.40 5.25
CA ALA A 307 25.70 14.96 4.57
C ALA A 307 25.93 13.45 4.78
N ALA A 308 26.54 12.80 3.77
CA ALA A 308 26.79 11.35 3.79
C ALA A 308 27.71 10.88 4.94
N GLU A 309 28.59 11.75 5.44
CA GLU A 309 29.55 11.42 6.51
C GLU A 309 28.86 11.14 7.86
N ASP A 310 27.73 11.79 8.14
CA ASP A 310 26.97 11.58 9.38
C ASP A 310 26.29 10.20 9.42
N SER A 311 26.04 9.59 8.25
CA SER A 311 25.41 8.26 8.14
C SER A 311 26.40 7.11 8.37
N THR A 312 27.69 7.35 8.14
CA THR A 312 28.77 6.36 8.32
C THR A 312 29.44 6.44 9.68
N ALA A 313 29.49 7.62 10.30
CA ALA A 313 30.06 7.83 11.64
C ALA A 313 29.26 7.13 12.75
N ALA A 314 27.94 6.94 12.60
CA ALA A 314 27.09 6.23 13.55
C ALA A 314 27.40 4.71 13.68
N ARG A 315 28.32 4.20 12.87
CA ARG A 315 28.74 2.79 12.83
C ARG A 315 30.06 2.51 13.57
N ARG A 316 30.71 3.53 14.12
CA ARG A 316 31.92 3.40 14.94
C ARG A 316 31.60 3.47 16.43
#